data_AF-A0A259F4H5-F1
#
_entry.id   AF-A0A259F4H5-F1
#
_cell.length_a   1.000
_cell.length_b   1.000
_cell.length_c   1.000
_cell.angle_alpha   90.00
_cell.angle_beta   90.00
_cell.angle_gamma   90.00
#
_symmetry.space_group_name_H-M   'P 1'
#
loop_
_entity.id
_entity.type
_entity.pdbx_description
1 polymer ?
#
loop_
_entity_poly.entity_id
_entity_poly.type
_entity_poly.pdbx_seq_one_letter_code
_entity_poly.pdbx_strand_id
1 'polypeptide(L)'
;LTDGHFYRVGGQDPIKANVRIIASTHQNLEARVAAGAFREDLLHRLNVIRLRMPALRERIEDIPVLARYFMLSCAKSLGVEPKKLSDEVLKDISAMPFPGNVRQLENLCHWLTVMTPSNVIGVSDLPTDILAEASEQPMILEGESSPAISNVARVASVDWESGLGRLAVKMLQDGEQEVYDVLCSKFEKAVLQAALEVTRGRRVEAAQRLGIGRNTITLQHGM
;
A
#
# COMPACT_ATOMS: atom_id res chain seq x y z
N LEU A 1 -19.65 -22.68 25.07
CA LEU A 1 -20.14 -21.79 26.15
C LEU A 1 -21.65 -22.00 26.22
N THR A 2 -22.10 -22.93 27.06
CA THR A 2 -23.47 -23.43 27.00
C THR A 2 -24.38 -22.71 28.01
N ASP A 3 -23.83 -22.11 29.07
CA ASP A 3 -24.63 -21.48 30.14
C ASP A 3 -24.48 -19.95 30.28
N GLY A 4 -23.79 -19.26 29.36
CA GLY A 4 -23.60 -17.80 29.46
C GLY A 4 -22.82 -17.32 30.69
N HIS A 5 -22.22 -18.24 31.43
CA HIS A 5 -21.32 -17.97 32.56
C HIS A 5 -19.89 -18.25 32.15
N PHE A 6 -18.96 -17.41 32.61
CA PHE A 6 -17.52 -17.60 32.42
C PHE A 6 -16.77 -17.14 33.66
N TYR A 7 -15.57 -17.69 33.84
CA TYR A 7 -14.64 -17.27 34.88
C TYR A 7 -13.55 -16.43 34.26
N ARG A 8 -13.12 -15.38 34.95
CA ARG A 8 -11.89 -14.67 34.56
C ARG A 8 -10.70 -15.61 34.75
N VAL A 9 -9.64 -15.44 33.97
CA VAL A 9 -8.40 -16.20 34.18
C VAL A 9 -7.87 -15.87 35.58
N GLY A 10 -7.78 -16.87 36.45
CA GLY A 10 -7.38 -16.73 37.87
C GLY A 10 -8.49 -16.29 38.83
N GLY A 11 -9.72 -16.05 38.35
CA GLY A 11 -10.87 -15.73 39.18
C GLY A 11 -11.71 -16.97 39.52
N GLN A 12 -12.24 -17.03 40.73
CA GLN A 12 -13.11 -18.13 41.18
C GLN A 12 -14.61 -17.79 41.09
N ASP A 13 -14.96 -16.52 40.88
CA ASP A 13 -16.35 -16.09 40.80
C ASP A 13 -16.91 -16.25 39.38
N PRO A 14 -18.07 -16.94 39.20
CA PRO A 14 -18.73 -17.05 37.90
C PRO A 14 -19.38 -15.72 37.52
N ILE A 15 -19.11 -15.27 36.29
CA ILE A 15 -19.69 -14.05 35.73
C ILE A 15 -20.68 -14.42 34.64
N LYS A 16 -21.93 -13.94 34.77
CA LYS A 16 -22.95 -14.06 33.74
C LYS A 16 -22.77 -12.96 32.68
N ALA A 17 -22.70 -13.34 31.41
CA ALA A 17 -22.69 -12.41 30.28
C ALA A 17 -23.93 -12.62 29.40
N ASN A 18 -24.64 -11.52 29.14
CA ASN A 18 -25.65 -11.43 28.10
C ASN A 18 -25.15 -10.45 27.04
N VAL A 19 -24.68 -10.96 25.90
CA VAL A 19 -24.01 -10.16 24.86
C VAL A 19 -24.60 -10.45 23.50
N ARG A 20 -24.71 -9.40 22.68
CA ARG A 20 -24.97 -9.53 21.24
C ARG A 20 -23.63 -9.52 20.51
N ILE A 21 -23.30 -10.62 19.85
CA ILE A 21 -22.04 -10.78 19.12
C ILE A 21 -22.26 -10.32 17.67
N ILE A 22 -21.42 -9.40 17.20
CA ILE A 22 -21.31 -9.01 15.80
C ILE A 22 -19.86 -9.24 15.40
N ALA A 23 -19.64 -10.01 14.34
CA ALA A 23 -18.31 -10.32 13.83
C ALA A 23 -18.24 -10.02 12.33
N SER A 24 -17.07 -9.59 11.86
CA SER A 24 -16.79 -9.31 10.44
C SER A 24 -15.43 -9.87 10.06
N THR A 25 -15.31 -10.46 8.88
CA THR A 25 -14.04 -10.95 8.35
C THR A 25 -13.98 -10.79 6.84
N HIS A 26 -12.78 -10.58 6.31
CA HIS A 26 -12.48 -10.58 4.88
C HIS A 26 -12.07 -11.98 4.37
N GLN A 27 -11.86 -12.93 5.28
CA GLN A 27 -11.36 -14.26 4.97
C GLN A 27 -12.52 -15.23 4.78
N ASN A 28 -12.35 -16.18 3.87
CA ASN A 28 -13.30 -17.27 3.71
C ASN A 28 -13.16 -18.24 4.90
N LEU A 29 -14.09 -18.16 5.86
CA LEU A 29 -14.08 -19.01 7.05
C LEU A 29 -14.36 -20.47 6.72
N GLU A 30 -15.17 -20.77 5.70
CA GLU A 30 -15.47 -22.15 5.29
C GLU A 30 -14.19 -22.84 4.79
N ALA A 31 -13.40 -22.14 3.97
CA ALA A 31 -12.10 -22.62 3.52
C ALA A 31 -11.11 -22.81 4.69
N ARG A 32 -11.13 -21.91 5.67
CA ARG A 32 -10.26 -22.03 6.87
C ARG A 32 -10.68 -23.15 7.81
N VAL A 33 -11.97 -23.48 7.89
CA VAL A 33 -12.44 -24.67 8.61
C VAL A 33 -11.96 -25.93 7.89
N ALA A 34 -12.10 -25.99 6.57
CA ALA A 34 -11.61 -27.12 5.77
C ALA A 34 -10.09 -27.31 5.91
N ALA A 35 -9.32 -26.23 6.02
CA ALA A 35 -7.89 -26.26 6.27
C ALA A 35 -7.49 -26.52 7.74
N GLY A 36 -8.44 -26.73 8.66
CA GLY A 36 -8.18 -26.94 10.10
C GLY A 36 -7.69 -25.71 10.87
N ALA A 37 -7.56 -24.55 10.21
CA ALA A 37 -7.09 -23.30 10.81
C ALA A 37 -8.21 -22.55 11.57
N PHE A 38 -9.46 -22.99 11.43
CA PHE A 38 -10.59 -22.42 12.15
C PHE A 38 -11.50 -23.51 12.72
N ARG A 39 -12.05 -23.24 13.91
CA ARG A 39 -12.93 -24.17 14.59
C ARG A 39 -14.32 -24.20 13.97
N GLU A 40 -14.76 -25.38 13.58
CA GLU A 40 -16.08 -25.59 12.98
C GLU A 40 -17.23 -25.19 13.93
N ASP A 41 -17.13 -25.56 15.22
CA ASP A 41 -18.16 -25.24 16.22
C ASP A 41 -18.37 -23.74 16.41
N LEU A 42 -17.31 -22.95 16.24
CA LEU A 42 -17.37 -21.50 16.31
C LEU A 42 -18.02 -20.92 15.04
N LEU A 43 -17.72 -21.46 13.86
CA LEU A 43 -18.33 -21.02 12.60
C LEU A 43 -19.85 -21.19 12.65
N HIS A 44 -20.35 -22.35 13.07
CA HIS A 44 -21.79 -22.62 13.17
C HIS A 44 -22.51 -21.68 14.16
N ARG A 45 -21.83 -21.24 15.22
CA ARG A 45 -22.39 -20.28 16.21
C ARG A 45 -22.34 -18.83 15.75
N LEU A 46 -21.37 -18.46 14.91
CA LEU A 46 -21.25 -17.11 14.36
C LEU A 46 -22.14 -16.92 13.12
N ASN A 47 -22.27 -17.95 12.29
CA ASN A 47 -22.92 -17.89 10.98
C ASN A 47 -24.44 -18.10 11.07
N VAL A 48 -25.11 -17.42 11.99
CA VAL A 48 -26.59 -17.48 12.13
C VAL A 48 -27.27 -16.59 11.10
N ILE A 49 -26.80 -15.34 10.97
CA ILE A 49 -27.27 -14.39 9.95
C ILE A 49 -26.02 -13.83 9.28
N ARG A 50 -25.80 -14.20 8.01
CA ARG A 50 -24.66 -13.72 7.22
C ARG A 50 -25.07 -12.51 6.38
N LEU A 51 -24.37 -11.41 6.58
CA LEU A 51 -24.47 -10.24 5.71
C LEU A 51 -23.24 -10.19 4.80
N ARG A 52 -23.44 -10.33 3.50
CA ARG A 52 -22.39 -10.10 2.51
C ARG A 52 -22.24 -8.60 2.29
N MET A 53 -21.05 -8.08 2.52
CA MET A 53 -20.69 -6.72 2.12
C MET A 53 -20.25 -6.75 0.65
N PRO A 54 -21.04 -6.20 -0.29
CA PRO A 54 -20.63 -6.17 -1.68
C PRO A 54 -19.46 -5.19 -1.87
N ALA A 55 -18.59 -5.50 -2.82
CA ALA A 55 -17.47 -4.65 -3.19
C ALA A 55 -17.98 -3.37 -3.86
N LEU A 56 -17.19 -2.29 -3.83
CA LEU A 56 -17.59 -0.99 -4.40
C LEU A 56 -17.89 -1.11 -5.92
N ARG A 57 -17.14 -1.96 -6.62
CA ARG A 57 -17.37 -2.31 -8.04
C ARG A 57 -18.72 -3.00 -8.32
N GLU A 58 -19.37 -3.57 -7.31
CA GLU A 58 -20.70 -4.18 -7.43
C GLU A 58 -21.82 -3.15 -7.19
N ARG A 59 -21.48 -1.89 -6.88
CA ARG A 59 -22.39 -0.79 -6.53
C ARG A 59 -21.87 0.54 -7.05
N ILE A 60 -21.65 0.60 -8.35
CA ILE A 60 -21.01 1.74 -9.03
C ILE A 60 -21.86 3.01 -8.89
N GLU A 61 -23.18 2.86 -8.77
CA GLU A 61 -24.15 3.95 -8.59
C GLU A 61 -23.96 4.70 -7.26
N ASP A 62 -23.38 4.07 -6.25
CA ASP A 62 -23.09 4.69 -4.95
C ASP A 62 -21.84 5.58 -5.00
N ILE A 63 -20.94 5.37 -5.97
CA ILE A 63 -19.62 6.03 -6.04
C ILE A 63 -19.74 7.56 -6.07
N PRO A 64 -20.61 8.19 -6.89
CA PRO A 64 -20.72 9.64 -6.92
C PRO A 64 -21.21 10.24 -5.59
N VAL A 65 -22.10 9.55 -4.88
CA VAL A 65 -22.61 10.00 -3.58
C VAL A 65 -21.52 9.89 -2.53
N LEU A 66 -20.81 8.76 -2.50
CA LEU A 66 -19.68 8.52 -1.59
C LEU A 66 -18.53 9.49 -1.83
N ALA A 67 -18.16 9.73 -3.08
CA ALA A 67 -17.09 10.66 -3.44
C ALA A 67 -17.41 12.08 -2.95
N ARG A 68 -18.64 12.58 -3.17
CA ARG A 68 -19.06 13.89 -2.64
C ARG A 68 -19.02 13.94 -1.12
N TYR A 69 -19.45 12.87 -0.45
CA TYR A 69 -19.39 12.78 1.01
C TYR A 69 -17.94 12.85 1.51
N PHE A 70 -17.02 12.08 0.92
CA PHE A 70 -15.61 12.09 1.32
C PHE A 70 -14.95 13.43 1.05
N MET A 71 -15.20 14.07 -0.11
CA MET A 71 -14.70 15.42 -0.38
C MET A 71 -15.11 16.43 0.70
N LEU A 72 -16.38 16.39 1.13
CA LEU A 72 -16.88 17.25 2.21
C LEU A 72 -16.24 16.91 3.56
N SER A 73 -16.12 15.63 3.88
CA SER A 73 -15.52 15.15 5.12
C SER A 73 -14.03 15.51 5.23
N CYS A 74 -13.28 15.32 4.15
CA CYS A 74 -11.86 15.69 4.06
C CYS A 74 -11.67 17.20 4.19
N ALA A 75 -12.48 18.00 3.48
CA ALA A 75 -12.43 19.46 3.56
C ALA A 75 -12.68 19.97 5.00
N LYS A 76 -13.70 19.41 5.67
CA LYS A 76 -14.00 19.72 7.07
C LYS A 76 -12.86 19.32 8.01
N SER A 77 -12.24 18.16 7.79
CA SER A 77 -11.11 17.69 8.60
C SER A 77 -9.85 18.54 8.41
N LEU A 78 -9.63 19.10 7.23
CA LEU A 78 -8.48 19.93 6.89
C LEU A 78 -8.72 21.43 7.13
N GLY A 79 -9.96 21.84 7.44
CA GLY A 79 -10.32 23.24 7.61
C GLY A 79 -10.29 24.05 6.32
N VAL A 80 -10.46 23.41 5.16
CA VAL A 80 -10.44 24.04 3.84
C VAL A 80 -11.84 24.03 3.21
N GLU A 81 -12.05 24.85 2.19
CA GLU A 81 -13.30 24.84 1.44
C GLU A 81 -13.47 23.52 0.66
N PRO A 82 -14.70 22.96 0.61
CA PRO A 82 -14.97 21.73 -0.11
C PRO A 82 -14.87 21.94 -1.62
N LYS A 83 -13.91 21.25 -2.23
CA LYS A 83 -13.72 21.23 -3.68
C LYS A 83 -14.82 20.42 -4.36
N LYS A 84 -15.16 20.82 -5.59
CA LYS A 84 -16.15 20.14 -6.42
C LYS A 84 -15.48 19.21 -7.42
N LEU A 85 -15.99 17.98 -7.51
CA LEU A 85 -15.65 17.06 -8.58
C LEU A 85 -16.49 17.41 -9.82
N SER A 86 -15.86 17.49 -10.98
CA SER A 86 -16.61 17.61 -12.25
C SER A 86 -17.30 16.29 -12.61
N ASP A 87 -18.36 16.37 -13.43
CA ASP A 87 -19.13 15.18 -13.83
C ASP A 87 -18.30 14.20 -14.67
N GLU A 88 -17.31 14.70 -15.41
CA GLU A 88 -16.36 13.87 -16.18
C GLU A 88 -15.48 13.06 -15.23
N VAL A 89 -14.91 13.69 -14.20
CA VAL A 89 -14.12 13.01 -13.17
C VAL A 89 -14.94 11.97 -12.43
N LEU A 90 -16.20 12.25 -12.11
CA LEU A 90 -17.07 11.27 -11.46
C LEU A 90 -17.33 10.04 -12.33
N LYS A 91 -17.43 10.20 -13.66
CA LYS A 91 -17.56 9.07 -14.58
C LYS A 91 -16.28 8.24 -14.62
N ASP A 92 -15.13 8.89 -14.71
CA ASP A 92 -13.84 8.20 -14.74
C ASP A 92 -13.58 7.44 -13.43
N ILE A 93 -13.85 8.09 -12.28
CA ILE A 93 -13.79 7.45 -10.96
C ILE A 93 -14.72 6.24 -10.90
N SER A 94 -15.93 6.34 -11.43
CA SER A 94 -16.89 5.23 -11.41
C SER A 94 -16.46 4.05 -12.30
N ALA A 95 -15.66 4.29 -13.33
CA ALA A 95 -15.13 3.25 -14.21
C ALA A 95 -13.87 2.55 -13.65
N MET A 96 -13.27 3.07 -12.57
CA MET A 96 -12.06 2.49 -12.00
C MET A 96 -12.35 1.16 -11.26
N PRO A 97 -11.49 0.13 -11.43
CA PRO A 97 -11.56 -1.04 -10.58
C PRO A 97 -11.00 -0.65 -9.21
N PHE A 98 -11.84 -0.49 -8.19
CA PHE A 98 -11.39 -0.22 -6.82
C PHE A 98 -11.09 -1.53 -6.07
N PRO A 99 -9.87 -2.10 -6.09
CA PRO A 99 -9.56 -3.32 -5.34
C PRO A 99 -9.67 -3.14 -3.82
N GLY A 100 -9.39 -1.94 -3.31
CA GLY A 100 -9.47 -1.56 -1.89
C GLY A 100 -10.85 -1.03 -1.45
N ASN A 101 -11.88 -1.16 -2.29
CA ASN A 101 -13.25 -0.68 -2.04
C ASN A 101 -13.27 0.82 -1.64
N VAL A 102 -14.08 1.14 -0.63
CA VAL A 102 -14.38 2.50 -0.17
C VAL A 102 -13.14 3.24 0.36
N ARG A 103 -12.16 2.53 0.94
CA ARG A 103 -10.94 3.16 1.47
C ARG A 103 -10.07 3.78 0.38
N GLN A 104 -10.01 3.15 -0.79
CA GLN A 104 -9.27 3.72 -1.92
C GLN A 104 -9.95 4.98 -2.44
N LEU A 105 -11.29 4.97 -2.52
CA LEU A 105 -12.05 6.15 -2.89
C LEU A 105 -11.83 7.30 -1.89
N GLU A 106 -11.86 6.99 -0.59
CA GLU A 106 -11.56 7.97 0.48
C GLU A 106 -10.14 8.54 0.34
N ASN A 107 -9.14 7.69 0.14
CA ASN A 107 -7.75 8.13 -0.04
C ASN A 107 -7.57 9.00 -1.29
N LEU A 108 -8.22 8.65 -2.40
CA LEU A 108 -8.25 9.45 -3.61
C LEU A 108 -8.85 10.83 -3.33
N CYS A 109 -10.01 10.89 -2.67
CA CYS A 109 -10.63 12.17 -2.29
C CYS A 109 -9.75 13.01 -1.37
N HIS A 110 -9.07 12.38 -0.42
CA HIS A 110 -8.12 13.06 0.47
C HIS A 110 -6.94 13.64 -0.31
N TRP A 111 -6.35 12.83 -1.21
CA TRP A 111 -5.25 13.25 -2.07
C TRP A 111 -5.65 14.43 -2.97
N LEU A 112 -6.81 14.36 -3.63
CA LEU A 112 -7.34 15.44 -4.47
C LEU A 112 -7.59 16.72 -3.67
N THR A 113 -8.04 16.57 -2.42
CA THR A 113 -8.25 17.72 -1.53
C THR A 113 -6.94 18.41 -1.18
N VAL A 114 -5.82 17.70 -1.08
CA VAL A 114 -4.51 18.27 -0.72
C VAL A 114 -3.73 18.75 -1.96
N MET A 115 -3.72 17.97 -3.03
CA MET A 115 -2.81 18.19 -4.16
C MET A 115 -3.36 19.10 -5.24
N THR A 116 -4.68 19.16 -5.43
CA THR A 116 -5.26 19.96 -6.51
C THR A 116 -5.37 21.43 -6.07
N PRO A 117 -4.71 22.41 -6.69
CA PRO A 117 -4.86 23.81 -6.29
C PRO A 117 -6.22 24.40 -6.69
N SER A 118 -6.89 23.83 -7.69
CA SER A 118 -8.18 24.29 -8.21
C SER A 118 -9.35 23.94 -7.29
N ASN A 119 -10.40 24.76 -7.32
CA ASN A 119 -11.66 24.51 -6.60
C ASN A 119 -12.55 23.48 -7.33
N VAL A 120 -12.35 23.34 -8.65
CA VAL A 120 -13.01 22.34 -9.49
C VAL A 120 -11.95 21.36 -9.96
N ILE A 121 -12.14 20.08 -9.60
CA ILE A 121 -11.24 18.98 -9.95
C ILE A 121 -11.63 18.47 -11.34
N GLY A 122 -10.67 18.52 -12.26
CA GLY A 122 -10.78 18.04 -13.64
C GLY A 122 -10.08 16.69 -13.84
N VAL A 123 -10.25 16.13 -15.05
CA VAL A 123 -9.65 14.83 -15.41
C VAL A 123 -8.11 14.84 -15.39
N SER A 124 -7.50 16.00 -15.62
CA SER A 124 -6.05 16.21 -15.55
C SER A 124 -5.48 16.11 -14.13
N ASP A 125 -6.33 16.24 -13.11
CA ASP A 125 -5.92 16.19 -11.70
C ASP A 125 -6.01 14.76 -11.14
N LEU A 126 -6.53 13.79 -11.89
CA LEU A 126 -6.62 12.40 -11.45
C LEU A 126 -5.23 11.74 -11.48
N PRO A 127 -4.79 11.07 -10.38
CA PRO A 127 -3.51 10.36 -10.37
C PRO A 127 -3.52 9.19 -11.35
N THR A 128 -2.60 9.21 -12.31
CA THR A 128 -2.38 8.07 -13.23
C THR A 128 -1.79 6.84 -12.52
N ASP A 129 -1.18 7.02 -11.35
CA ASP A 129 -0.62 5.89 -10.57
C ASP A 129 -1.70 5.02 -9.92
N ILE A 130 -2.83 5.60 -9.49
CA ILE A 130 -3.96 4.83 -8.96
C ILE A 130 -4.62 3.99 -10.08
N LEU A 131 -4.57 4.48 -11.32
CA LEU A 131 -4.98 3.72 -12.50
C LEU A 131 -4.04 2.53 -12.78
N ALA A 132 -2.74 2.64 -12.46
CA ALA A 132 -1.77 1.56 -12.63
C ALA A 132 -1.87 0.49 -11.53
N GLU A 133 -2.06 0.88 -10.27
CA GLU A 133 -2.27 -0.03 -9.12
C GLU A 133 -3.56 -0.86 -9.25
N ALA A 134 -4.58 -0.34 -9.94
CA ALA A 134 -5.84 -1.03 -10.15
C ALA A 134 -5.74 -2.24 -11.12
N SER A 135 -4.65 -2.31 -11.90
CA SER A 135 -4.33 -3.39 -12.85
C SER A 135 -3.53 -4.54 -12.25
N GLU A 136 -2.89 -4.36 -11.10
CA GLU A 136 -2.12 -5.42 -10.46
C GLU A 136 -3.03 -6.23 -9.53
N GLN A 137 -3.53 -7.36 -10.05
CA GLN A 137 -4.18 -8.39 -9.25
C GLN A 137 -3.22 -8.82 -8.13
N PRO A 138 -3.64 -8.88 -6.85
CA PRO A 138 -2.85 -9.55 -5.85
C PRO A 138 -2.89 -11.05 -6.15
N MET A 139 -1.83 -11.54 -6.75
CA MET A 139 -1.57 -12.96 -6.93
C MET A 139 -1.42 -13.56 -5.52
N ILE A 140 -2.43 -14.34 -5.11
CA ILE A 140 -2.40 -15.08 -3.85
C ILE A 140 -1.36 -16.18 -4.01
N LEU A 141 -0.23 -16.05 -3.29
CA LEU A 141 0.70 -17.15 -3.06
C LEU A 141 0.30 -17.84 -1.75
N GLU A 142 -0.09 -19.11 -1.85
CA GLU A 142 -0.33 -20.00 -0.71
C GLU A 142 0.99 -20.47 -0.09
N GLY A 143 1.02 -20.51 1.26
CA GLY A 143 2.02 -21.21 2.09
C GLY A 143 3.34 -20.44 2.30
N GLU A 144 3.86 -20.19 3.49
CA GLU A 144 3.64 -20.77 4.82
C GLU A 144 4.05 -19.73 5.91
N SER A 145 3.41 -19.85 7.08
CA SER A 145 3.92 -19.49 8.42
C SER A 145 4.33 -18.04 8.78
N SER A 146 3.57 -17.48 9.74
CA SER A 146 3.79 -16.22 10.50
C SER A 146 5.19 -16.08 11.16
N PRO A 147 5.61 -14.88 11.65
CA PRO A 147 4.77 -13.76 12.09
C PRO A 147 5.14 -12.34 11.64
N ALA A 148 4.13 -11.49 11.83
CA ALA A 148 4.05 -10.04 11.96
C ALA A 148 5.33 -9.17 12.02
N ILE A 149 5.10 -7.93 11.56
CA ILE A 149 5.87 -6.68 11.71
C ILE A 149 6.84 -6.39 10.54
N SER A 150 6.35 -5.71 9.49
CA SER A 150 7.16 -4.75 8.67
C SER A 150 6.49 -4.22 7.38
N ASN A 151 5.20 -4.43 7.11
CA ASN A 151 4.62 -3.93 5.83
C ASN A 151 4.28 -2.43 5.79
N VAL A 152 4.62 -1.64 6.81
CA VAL A 152 4.40 -0.17 6.82
C VAL A 152 5.61 0.60 6.26
N ALA A 153 6.76 -0.06 6.04
CA ALA A 153 7.99 0.61 5.61
C ALA A 153 8.25 0.58 4.08
N ARG A 154 7.48 -0.18 3.28
CA ARG A 154 7.75 -0.37 1.84
C ARG A 154 7.22 0.74 0.93
N VAL A 155 6.46 1.71 1.45
CA VAL A 155 5.88 2.80 0.64
C VAL A 155 6.92 3.86 0.22
N ALA A 156 8.16 3.79 0.72
CA ALA A 156 9.21 4.78 0.39
C ALA A 156 10.47 4.20 -0.29
N SER A 157 10.54 2.89 -0.51
CA SER A 157 11.53 2.34 -1.42
C SER A 157 10.90 2.22 -2.79
N VAL A 158 11.08 3.25 -3.63
CA VAL A 158 11.15 3.02 -5.07
C VAL A 158 12.02 1.78 -5.23
N ASP A 159 11.45 0.72 -5.79
CA ASP A 159 12.13 -0.55 -5.98
C ASP A 159 13.20 -0.37 -7.06
N TRP A 160 14.32 0.21 -6.64
CA TRP A 160 15.42 0.62 -7.51
C TRP A 160 16.03 -0.59 -8.23
N GLU A 161 15.92 -1.77 -7.64
CA GLU A 161 16.31 -3.06 -8.23
C GLU A 161 15.46 -3.35 -9.47
N SER A 162 14.13 -3.21 -9.36
CA SER A 162 13.21 -3.32 -10.50
C SER A 162 13.44 -2.22 -11.56
N GLY A 163 13.81 -1.01 -11.13
CA GLY A 163 14.22 0.08 -12.02
C GLY A 163 15.49 -0.26 -12.83
N LEU A 164 16.52 -0.78 -12.15
CA LEU A 164 17.79 -1.18 -12.74
C LEU A 164 17.61 -2.36 -13.70
N GLY A 165 16.77 -3.33 -13.34
CA GLY A 165 16.45 -4.48 -14.18
C GLY A 165 15.84 -4.08 -15.53
N ARG A 166 14.86 -3.15 -15.53
CA ARG A 166 14.27 -2.61 -16.77
C ARG A 166 15.30 -1.90 -17.64
N LEU A 167 16.21 -1.15 -17.02
CA LEU A 167 17.26 -0.42 -17.73
C LEU A 167 18.29 -1.38 -18.36
N ALA A 168 18.66 -2.44 -17.65
CA ALA A 168 19.55 -3.49 -18.17
C ALA A 168 18.93 -4.23 -19.37
N VAL A 169 17.64 -4.60 -19.28
CA VAL A 169 16.92 -5.23 -20.40
C VAL A 169 16.91 -4.33 -21.63
N LYS A 170 16.67 -3.04 -21.45
CA LYS A 170 16.68 -2.07 -22.56
C LYS A 170 18.05 -1.97 -23.23
N MET A 171 19.13 -1.83 -22.46
CA MET A 171 20.49 -1.72 -23.01
C MET A 171 20.91 -2.99 -23.77
N LEU A 172 20.51 -4.16 -23.29
CA LEU A 172 20.76 -5.44 -23.97
C LEU A 172 19.96 -5.56 -25.28
N GLN A 173 18.73 -5.06 -25.32
CA GLN A 173 17.89 -5.03 -26.53
C GLN A 173 18.42 -4.05 -27.58
N ASP A 174 19.00 -2.93 -27.13
CA ASP A 174 19.61 -1.91 -27.99
C ASP A 174 20.97 -2.38 -28.57
N GLY A 175 21.45 -3.58 -28.19
CA GLY A 175 22.66 -4.19 -28.74
C GLY A 175 23.96 -3.63 -28.18
N GLU A 176 23.91 -2.92 -27.04
CA GLU A 176 25.11 -2.43 -26.38
C GLU A 176 25.97 -3.59 -25.84
N GLN A 177 27.29 -3.47 -26.01
CA GLN A 177 28.27 -4.37 -25.41
C GLN A 177 28.72 -3.80 -24.06
N GLU A 178 29.18 -4.65 -23.15
CA GLU A 178 29.71 -4.24 -21.83
C GLU A 178 28.68 -3.57 -20.88
N VAL A 179 27.39 -3.90 -21.03
CA VAL A 179 26.29 -3.34 -20.20
C VAL A 179 26.58 -3.45 -18.69
N TYR A 180 27.20 -4.53 -18.24
CA TYR A 180 27.57 -4.73 -16.83
C TYR A 180 28.52 -3.63 -16.34
N ASP A 181 29.59 -3.33 -17.08
CA ASP A 181 30.60 -2.36 -16.68
C ASP A 181 30.04 -0.93 -16.70
N VAL A 182 29.19 -0.62 -17.69
CA VAL A 182 28.50 0.67 -17.79
C VAL A 182 27.56 0.90 -16.59
N LEU A 183 26.79 -0.11 -16.21
CA LEU A 183 25.90 -0.02 -15.06
C LEU A 183 26.67 0.05 -13.74
N CYS A 184 27.72 -0.74 -13.60
CA CYS A 184 28.59 -0.73 -12.42
C CYS A 184 29.23 0.66 -12.23
N SER A 185 29.74 1.26 -13.31
CA SER A 185 30.31 2.62 -13.29
C SER A 185 29.28 3.69 -12.91
N LYS A 186 28.05 3.61 -13.45
CA LYS A 186 26.96 4.55 -13.10
C LYS A 186 26.53 4.41 -11.64
N PHE A 187 26.40 3.18 -11.15
CA PHE A 187 26.08 2.88 -9.77
C PHE A 187 27.15 3.39 -8.82
N GLU A 188 28.43 3.08 -9.09
CA GLU A 188 29.56 3.50 -8.27
C GLU A 188 29.63 5.02 -8.17
N LYS A 189 29.48 5.73 -9.30
CA LYS A 189 29.47 7.20 -9.34
C LYS A 189 28.33 7.77 -8.47
N ALA A 190 27.13 7.21 -8.56
CA ALA A 190 25.97 7.67 -7.80
C ALA A 190 26.17 7.49 -6.28
N VAL A 191 26.67 6.32 -5.87
CA VAL A 191 26.93 6.01 -4.46
C VAL A 191 28.05 6.88 -3.89
N LEU A 192 29.12 7.09 -4.66
CA LEU A 192 30.26 7.90 -4.24
C LEU A 192 29.88 9.38 -4.12
N GLN A 193 29.07 9.91 -5.03
CA GLN A 193 28.53 11.27 -4.94
C GLN A 193 27.65 11.43 -3.69
N ALA A 194 26.73 10.49 -3.44
CA ALA A 194 25.89 10.53 -2.24
C ALA A 194 26.72 10.49 -0.94
N ALA A 195 27.77 9.68 -0.89
CA ALA A 195 28.67 9.61 0.26
C ALA A 195 29.47 10.92 0.47
N LEU A 196 29.90 11.58 -0.61
CA LEU A 196 30.56 12.88 -0.52
C LEU A 196 29.61 14.00 -0.07
N GLU A 197 28.34 13.96 -0.49
CA GLU A 197 27.32 14.92 -0.05
C GLU A 197 27.09 14.83 1.46
N VAL A 198 26.91 13.61 1.98
CA VAL A 198 26.70 13.36 3.42
C VAL A 198 27.94 13.72 4.25
N THR A 199 29.13 13.47 3.73
CA THR A 199 30.40 13.74 4.45
C THR A 199 30.97 15.13 4.16
N ARG A 200 30.23 16.01 3.46
CA ARG A 200 30.62 17.38 3.09
C ARG A 200 32.00 17.44 2.42
N GLY A 201 32.27 16.49 1.52
CA GLY A 201 33.52 16.40 0.75
C GLY A 201 34.71 15.76 1.48
N ARG A 202 34.53 15.20 2.68
CA ARG A 202 35.61 14.50 3.42
C ARG A 202 35.81 13.08 2.89
N ARG A 203 36.70 12.95 1.90
CA ARG A 203 36.97 11.69 1.17
C ARG A 203 37.35 10.50 2.07
N VAL A 204 38.13 10.73 3.14
CA VAL A 204 38.55 9.66 4.07
C VAL A 204 37.37 9.11 4.87
N GLU A 205 36.49 10.01 5.32
CA GLU A 205 35.28 9.66 6.06
C GLU A 205 34.25 8.98 5.15
N ALA A 206 34.14 9.42 3.89
CA ALA A 206 33.30 8.79 2.87
C ALA A 206 33.75 7.34 2.57
N ALA A 207 35.05 7.12 2.36
CA ALA A 207 35.62 5.78 2.13
C ALA A 207 35.35 4.84 3.30
N GLN A 208 35.55 5.32 4.53
CA GLN A 208 35.34 4.52 5.73
C GLN A 208 33.87 4.14 5.92
N ARG A 209 32.92 5.04 5.62
CA ARG A 209 31.49 4.76 5.71
C ARG A 209 30.98 3.83 4.60
N LEU A 210 31.58 3.89 3.42
CA LEU A 210 31.28 2.99 2.30
C LEU A 210 31.98 1.63 2.41
N GLY A 211 32.95 1.47 3.33
CA GLY A 211 33.72 0.23 3.47
C GLY A 211 34.69 -0.04 2.32
N ILE A 212 35.00 0.97 1.51
CA ILE A 212 35.91 0.86 0.36
C ILE A 212 37.30 1.43 0.67
N GLY A 213 38.33 0.90 0.00
CA GLY A 213 39.71 1.35 0.18
C GLY A 213 39.91 2.82 -0.21
N ARG A 214 40.82 3.54 0.45
CA ARG A 214 41.05 4.98 0.21
C ARG A 214 41.42 5.31 -1.25
N ASN A 215 42.00 4.35 -1.97
CA ASN A 215 42.50 4.53 -3.34
C ASN A 215 41.40 4.48 -4.42
N THR A 216 40.24 3.85 -4.16
CA THR A 216 39.13 3.80 -5.15
C THR A 216 38.46 5.17 -5.32
N ILE A 217 38.36 5.97 -4.25
CA ILE A 217 37.81 7.34 -4.33
C ILE A 217 38.74 8.29 -5.09
N THR A 218 40.05 8.08 -5.01
CA THR A 218 41.03 8.95 -5.69
C THR A 218 41.19 8.64 -7.17
N LEU A 219 40.99 7.39 -7.60
CA LEU A 219 41.15 7.02 -9.01
C LEU A 219 40.03 7.56 -9.92
N GLN A 220 38.81 7.74 -9.42
CA GLN A 220 37.66 8.14 -10.26
C GLN A 220 37.28 9.62 -10.19
N HIS A 221 37.83 10.39 -9.24
CA HIS A 221 37.65 11.84 -9.12
C HIS A 221 38.94 12.65 -9.33
N GLY A 222 40.05 11.99 -9.68
CA GLY A 222 41.20 12.63 -10.29
C GLY A 222 40.96 12.77 -11.79
N MET A 223 41.36 13.91 -12.38
CA MET A 223 41.32 14.16 -13.82
C MET A 223 41.86 12.99 -14.64
#